data_AF-A0A6B2DB29-F1
#
_entry.id   AF-A0A6B2DB29-F1
#
_cell.length_a   1.000
_cell.length_b   1.000
_cell.length_c   1.000
_cell.angle_alpha   90.00
_cell.angle_beta   90.00
_cell.angle_gamma   90.00
#
_symmetry.space_group_name_H-M   'P 1'
#
loop_
_entity.id
_entity.type
_entity.pdbx_description
1 polymer ?
#
loop_
_entity_poly.entity_id
_entity_poly.type
_entity_poly.pdbx_seq_one_letter_code
_entity_poly.pdbx_strand_id
1 'polypeptide(L)' 'STPAASPADLPAAAVICRCNNVTKGRLIEAWKAGATDTPALARATRATTGCGGCTDTVGGIATWLAAQ' A
#
# COMPACT_ATOMS: atom_id res chain seq x y z
N SER A 1 -11.32 -12.04 -19.02
CA SER A 1 -11.07 -11.02 -17.97
C SER A 1 -10.26 -11.66 -16.87
N THR A 2 -9.03 -11.18 -16.62
CA THR A 2 -8.20 -11.67 -15.51
C THR A 2 -8.81 -11.15 -14.21
N PRO A 3 -9.07 -12.00 -13.20
CA PRO A 3 -9.48 -11.49 -11.89
C PRO A 3 -8.39 -10.55 -11.37
N ALA A 4 -8.78 -9.36 -10.92
CA ALA A 4 -7.84 -8.46 -10.26
C ALA A 4 -7.28 -9.18 -9.03
N ALA A 5 -5.96 -9.34 -8.96
CA ALA A 5 -5.32 -9.96 -7.81
C ALA A 5 -5.71 -9.17 -6.55
N SER A 6 -6.23 -9.87 -5.54
CA SER A 6 -6.57 -9.21 -4.29
C SER A 6 -5.28 -8.77 -3.58
N PRO A 7 -5.32 -7.75 -2.70
CA PRO A 7 -4.17 -7.42 -1.88
C PRO A 7 -3.62 -8.60 -1.11
N ALA A 8 -4.44 -9.58 -0.73
CA ALA A 8 -4.01 -10.80 -0.04
C ALA A 8 -3.06 -11.65 -0.90
N ASP A 9 -3.29 -11.73 -2.21
CA ASP A 9 -2.53 -12.59 -3.14
C ASP A 9 -1.17 -12.01 -3.54
N LEU A 10 -0.94 -10.72 -3.30
CA LEU A 10 0.33 -10.07 -3.65
C LEU A 10 1.46 -10.51 -2.69
N PRO A 11 2.66 -10.85 -3.19
CA PRO A 11 3.80 -11.09 -2.31
C PRO A 11 4.20 -9.80 -1.59
N ALA A 12 4.76 -9.90 -0.38
CA ALA A 12 5.21 -8.74 0.39
C ALA A 12 6.26 -7.90 -0.36
N ALA A 13 7.06 -8.51 -1.22
CA ALA A 13 8.05 -7.81 -2.04
C ALA A 13 7.47 -7.05 -3.25
N ALA A 14 6.17 -7.19 -3.56
CA ALA A 14 5.54 -6.48 -4.67
C ALA A 14 5.68 -4.97 -4.49
N VAL A 15 6.26 -4.29 -5.49
CA VAL A 15 6.39 -2.83 -5.50
C VAL A 15 5.04 -2.20 -5.83
N ILE A 16 4.50 -1.43 -4.89
CA ILE A 16 3.22 -0.71 -4.99
C ILE A 16 3.46 0.71 -5.46
N CYS A 17 4.45 1.41 -4.91
CA CYS A 17 4.83 2.75 -5.35
C CYS A 17 6.20 2.70 -6.03
N ARG A 18 6.23 2.85 -7.35
CA ARG A 18 7.48 2.85 -8.12
C ARG A 18 8.35 4.09 -7.85
N CYS A 19 7.73 5.27 -7.68
CA CYS A 19 8.47 6.52 -7.44
C CYS A 19 9.31 6.48 -6.16
N ASN A 20 8.77 5.89 -5.10
CA ASN A 20 9.40 5.87 -3.78
C ASN A 20 9.86 4.47 -3.37
N ASN A 21 9.84 3.51 -4.32
CA ASN A 21 10.21 2.11 -4.11
C ASN A 21 9.53 1.45 -2.89
N VAL A 22 8.24 1.72 -2.69
CA VAL A 22 7.46 1.20 -1.55
C VAL A 22 6.81 -0.12 -1.93
N THR A 23 7.04 -1.15 -1.14
CA THR A 23 6.46 -2.49 -1.32
C THR A 23 5.20 -2.70 -0.48
N LYS A 24 4.41 -3.73 -0.81
CA LYS A 24 3.27 -4.18 0.04
C LYS A 24 3.73 -4.44 1.48
N GLY A 25 4.85 -5.14 1.65
CA GLY A 25 5.42 -5.43 2.96
C GLY A 25 5.73 -4.17 3.76
N ARG A 26 6.28 -3.12 3.10
CA ARG A 26 6.54 -1.85 3.78
C ARG A 26 5.25 -1.16 4.25
N LEU A 27 4.17 -1.23 3.47
CA LEU A 27 2.86 -0.71 3.88
C LEU A 27 2.28 -1.48 5.07
N ILE A 28 2.39 -2.82 5.06
CA ILE A 28 1.94 -3.67 6.18
C ILE A 28 2.71 -3.33 7.46
N GLU A 29 4.04 -3.21 7.38
CA GLU A 29 4.84 -2.88 8.56
C GLU A 29 4.55 -1.46 9.08
N ALA A 30 4.33 -0.49 8.20
CA ALA A 30 3.90 0.85 8.62
C ALA A 30 2.52 0.85 9.28
N TRP A 31 1.58 0.05 8.76
CA TRP A 31 0.25 -0.12 9.35
C TRP A 31 0.32 -0.70 10.76
N LYS A 32 1.07 -1.80 10.94
CA LYS A 32 1.32 -2.41 12.26
C LYS A 32 2.00 -1.45 13.25
N ALA A 33 2.78 -0.50 12.74
CA ALA A 33 3.40 0.57 13.53
C ALA A 33 2.45 1.76 13.83
N GLY A 34 1.17 1.70 13.42
CA GLY A 34 0.14 2.68 13.75
C GLY A 34 -0.29 3.60 12.60
N ALA A 35 0.24 3.42 11.39
CA ALA A 35 -0.20 4.19 10.22
C ALA A 35 -1.47 3.58 9.60
N THR A 36 -2.61 3.72 10.29
CA THR A 36 -3.86 3.02 9.98
C THR A 36 -4.81 3.76 9.02
N ASP A 37 -4.26 4.63 8.18
CA ASP A 37 -4.99 5.30 7.08
C ASP A 37 -4.04 5.69 5.94
N THR A 38 -4.58 5.99 4.75
CA THR A 38 -3.77 6.34 3.57
C THR A 38 -2.88 7.57 3.80
N PRO A 39 -3.35 8.69 4.41
CA PRO A 39 -2.49 9.80 4.75
C PRO A 39 -1.32 9.44 5.69
N ALA A 40 -1.55 8.60 6.70
CA ALA A 40 -0.53 8.13 7.63
C ALA A 40 0.47 7.21 6.92
N LEU A 41 0.00 6.31 6.06
CA LEU A 41 0.87 5.48 5.22
C LEU A 41 1.73 6.34 4.30
N ALA A 42 1.18 7.39 3.69
CA ALA A 42 1.94 8.34 2.89
C ALA A 42 3.02 9.05 3.71
N ARG A 43 2.70 9.52 4.93
CA ARG A 43 3.69 10.11 5.84
C ARG A 43 4.79 9.12 6.24
N ALA A 44 4.42 7.88 6.56
CA ALA A 44 5.35 6.86 7.06
C ALA A 44 6.23 6.21 5.98
N THR A 45 5.76 6.18 4.73
CA THR A 45 6.41 5.40 3.65
C THR A 45 6.76 6.22 2.41
N ARG A 46 6.26 7.46 2.29
CA ARG A 46 6.34 8.29 1.08
C ARG A 46 5.54 7.75 -0.10
N ALA A 47 4.75 6.69 0.06
CA ALA A 47 3.80 6.29 -0.99
C ALA A 47 2.87 7.47 -1.34
N THR A 48 2.42 7.53 -2.59
CA THR A 48 1.55 8.58 -3.18
C THR A 48 2.13 9.99 -3.32
N THR A 49 3.30 10.31 -2.72
CA THR A 49 3.89 11.66 -2.78
C THR A 49 4.74 11.94 -4.03
N GLY A 50 4.69 11.06 -5.03
CA GLY A 50 5.41 11.16 -6.30
C GLY A 50 4.47 11.47 -7.46
N CYS A 51 4.36 10.57 -8.44
CA CYS A 51 3.45 10.72 -9.58
C CYS A 51 1.97 10.45 -9.26
N GLY A 52 1.64 9.96 -8.06
CA GLY A 52 0.27 9.62 -7.66
C GLY A 52 -0.30 8.32 -8.26
N GLY A 53 0.38 7.65 -9.20
CA GLY A 53 -0.15 6.45 -9.87
C GLY A 53 -0.40 5.24 -8.96
N CYS A 54 0.11 5.24 -7.72
CA CYS A 54 -0.15 4.19 -6.74
C CYS A 54 -1.28 4.52 -5.75
N THR A 55 -1.92 5.70 -5.83
CA THR A 55 -2.86 6.18 -4.81
C THR A 55 -4.02 5.21 -4.58
N ASP A 56 -4.66 4.76 -5.65
CA ASP A 56 -5.79 3.83 -5.55
C ASP A 56 -5.35 2.46 -5.00
N THR A 57 -4.19 1.96 -5.42
CA THR A 57 -3.64 0.70 -4.91
C THR A 57 -3.30 0.78 -3.42
N VAL A 58 -2.71 1.89 -2.96
CA VAL A 58 -2.44 2.11 -1.53
C VAL A 58 -3.73 2.21 -0.75
N GLY A 59 -4.75 2.91 -1.27
CA GLY A 59 -6.08 2.98 -0.66
C GLY A 59 -6.72 1.60 -0.53
N GLY A 60 -6.69 0.78 -1.59
CA GLY A 60 -7.21 -0.58 -1.56
C GLY A 60 -6.49 -1.47 -0.54
N ILE A 61 -5.16 -1.34 -0.41
CA ILE A 61 -4.38 -2.05 0.62
C ILE A 61 -4.76 -1.56 2.03
N ALA A 62 -4.94 -0.26 2.23
CA ALA A 62 -5.35 0.30 3.53
C ALA A 62 -6.74 -0.21 3.93
N THR A 63 -7.71 -0.24 3.01
CA THR A 63 -9.04 -0.81 3.25
C THR A 63 -8.96 -2.30 3.58
N TRP A 64 -8.14 -3.07 2.85
CA TRP A 64 -7.91 -4.48 3.13
C TRP A 64 -7.26 -4.72 4.50
N LEU A 65 -6.36 -3.84 4.94
CA LEU A 65 -5.74 -3.91 6.28
C LEU A 65 -6.72 -3.57 7.39
N ALA A 66 -7.65 -2.64 7.17
CA ALA A 66 -8.67 -2.28 8.15
C ALA A 66 -9.74 -3.37 8.36
N ALA A 67 -9.89 -4.29 7.40
CA ALA A 67 -10.87 -5.37 7.44
C ALA A 67 -10.32 -6.69 8.01
N GLN A 68 -9.05 -6.72 8.43
CA GLN A 68 -8.41 -7.85 9.10
C GLN A 68 -8.49 -7.70 10.62
#